data_AF-A0A4U0FFJ0-F1
#
_entry.id   AF-A0A4U0FFJ0-F1
#
_cell.length_a   1.000
_cell.length_b   1.000
_cell.length_c   1.000
_cell.angle_alpha   90.00
_cell.angle_beta   90.00
_cell.angle_gamma   90.00
#
_symmetry.space_group_name_H-M   'P 1'
#
loop_
_entity.id
_entity.type
_entity.pdbx_description
1 polymer ?
#
loop_
_entity_poly.entity_id
_entity_poly.type
_entity_poly.pdbx_seq_one_letter_code
_entity_poly.pdbx_strand_id
1 'polypeptide(L)'
;MYRSHEVEYCNLEIRFDRRQIQNLIRELIQQGYSLYWNENDSYFIISVRTGRKLLKLRFQRFQGRYKMVGNYVVKDERLALWIEKLINDSRGHAVVKRFRDRQVLIENIMFGEIIRLVEVSGVEHRIIYQKRPQITLEDMVQAFKSKRAEIRAGVLRLEVDYELAVLHEALQQGRTEDAELSKEKLQTMRTEMLLLEL
;
A
#
# COMPACT_ATOMS: atom_id res chain seq x y z
N MET A 1 34.33 12.61 3.24
CA MET A 1 33.94 11.30 3.82
C MET A 1 32.50 11.04 3.42
N TYR A 2 32.26 10.34 2.29
CA TYR A 2 30.90 10.08 1.80
C TYR A 2 30.33 8.87 2.55
N ARG A 3 29.62 9.10 3.67
CA ARG A 3 28.73 8.07 4.20
C ARG A 3 27.57 7.96 3.22
N SER A 4 27.54 6.92 2.40
CA SER A 4 26.39 6.62 1.55
C SER A 4 25.23 6.24 2.47
N HIS A 5 24.38 7.21 2.80
CA HIS A 5 23.16 6.99 3.55
C HIS A 5 22.15 6.36 2.58
N GLU A 6 22.19 5.04 2.45
CA GLU A 6 21.30 4.28 1.58
C GLU A 6 20.31 3.51 2.44
N VAL A 7 19.03 3.77 2.20
CA VAL A 7 17.92 3.11 2.87
C VAL A 7 17.06 2.41 1.82
N GLU A 8 16.87 1.11 2.00
CA GLU A 8 15.95 0.31 1.21
C GLU A 8 14.68 0.06 2.00
N TYR A 9 13.54 0.42 1.41
CA TYR A 9 12.22 0.06 1.90
C TYR A 9 11.74 -1.13 1.07
N CYS A 10 11.63 -2.30 1.69
CA CYS A 10 11.15 -3.52 1.06
C CYS A 10 9.72 -3.83 1.51
N ASN A 11 8.90 -4.39 0.61
CA ASN A 11 7.50 -4.74 0.88
C ASN A 11 6.72 -3.60 1.53
N LEU A 12 6.99 -2.38 1.08
CA LEU A 12 6.31 -1.19 1.59
C LEU A 12 4.83 -1.31 1.25
N GLU A 13 3.96 -1.12 2.23
CA GLU A 13 2.53 -0.99 2.04
C GLU A 13 2.02 0.21 2.85
N ILE A 14 1.56 1.23 2.13
CA ILE A 14 0.92 2.39 2.73
C ILE A 14 -0.34 2.74 1.93
N ARG A 15 -1.41 3.13 2.65
CA ARG A 15 -2.69 3.53 2.07
C ARG A 15 -2.92 5.03 2.29
N PHE A 16 -3.49 5.68 1.29
CA PHE A 16 -3.78 7.10 1.31
C PHE A 16 -5.17 7.39 0.75
N ASP A 17 -5.83 8.37 1.34
CA ASP A 17 -6.94 9.09 0.70
C ASP A 17 -6.42 10.22 -0.21
N ARG A 18 -7.35 10.85 -0.93
CA ARG A 18 -7.01 11.96 -1.84
C ARG A 18 -6.40 13.17 -1.13
N ARG A 19 -6.85 13.49 0.10
CA ARG A 19 -6.35 14.63 0.87
C ARG A 19 -4.91 14.38 1.31
N GLN A 20 -4.59 13.15 1.73
CA GLN A 20 -3.26 12.71 2.12
C GLN A 20 -2.28 12.80 0.94
N ILE A 21 -2.66 12.39 -0.27
CA ILE A 21 -1.82 12.59 -1.47
C ILE A 21 -1.55 14.08 -1.74
N GLN A 22 -2.57 14.93 -1.63
CA GLN A 22 -2.39 16.37 -1.82
C GLN A 22 -1.50 17.01 -0.75
N ASN A 23 -1.61 16.56 0.50
CA ASN A 23 -0.75 17.01 1.59
C ASN A 23 0.69 16.54 1.38
N LEU A 24 0.88 15.28 0.98
CA LEU A 24 2.18 14.71 0.61
C LEU A 24 2.90 15.54 -0.45
N ILE A 25 2.19 15.92 -1.52
CA ILE A 25 2.76 16.77 -2.59
C ILE A 25 3.18 18.13 -2.02
N ARG A 26 2.30 18.75 -1.20
CA ARG A 26 2.59 20.04 -0.55
C ARG A 26 3.80 19.97 0.36
N GLU A 27 3.91 18.95 1.20
CA GLU A 27 5.05 18.75 2.10
C GLU A 27 6.36 18.60 1.33
N LEU A 28 6.37 17.78 0.27
CA LEU A 28 7.56 17.60 -0.56
C LEU A 28 8.01 18.91 -1.23
N ILE A 29 7.06 19.72 -1.73
CA ILE A 29 7.38 21.04 -2.30
C ILE A 29 7.93 21.99 -1.22
N GLN A 30 7.31 22.02 -0.03
CA GLN A 30 7.77 22.85 1.10
C GLN A 30 9.17 22.46 1.59
N GLN A 31 9.54 21.17 1.49
CA GLN A 31 10.88 20.67 1.77
C GLN A 31 11.90 21.02 0.66
N GLY A 32 11.46 21.66 -0.43
CA GLY A 32 12.28 22.16 -1.52
C GLY A 32 12.49 21.17 -2.68
N TYR A 33 11.73 20.08 -2.74
CA TYR A 33 11.86 19.13 -3.85
C TYR A 33 11.15 19.62 -5.11
N SER A 34 11.82 19.44 -6.25
CA SER A 34 11.17 19.55 -7.56
C SER A 34 10.41 18.26 -7.87
N LEU A 35 9.12 18.39 -8.16
CA LEU A 35 8.22 17.28 -8.43
C LEU A 35 7.73 17.31 -9.87
N TYR A 36 7.55 16.12 -10.42
CA TYR A 36 6.82 15.88 -11.67
C TYR A 36 5.81 14.78 -11.39
N TRP A 37 4.58 14.91 -11.85
CA TRP A 37 3.61 13.83 -11.71
C TRP A 37 2.93 13.52 -13.03
N ASN A 38 2.51 12.27 -13.16
CA ASN A 38 1.59 11.85 -14.21
C ASN A 38 0.52 10.97 -13.59
N GLU A 39 -0.64 10.94 -14.25
CA GLU A 39 -1.79 10.18 -13.79
C GLU A 39 -2.45 9.46 -14.95
N ASN A 40 -2.92 8.25 -14.69
CA ASN A 40 -3.83 7.49 -15.53
C ASN A 40 -4.86 6.80 -14.65
N ASP A 41 -5.74 5.99 -15.24
CA ASP A 41 -6.86 5.38 -14.50
C ASP A 41 -6.42 4.44 -13.37
N SER A 42 -5.27 3.76 -13.52
CA SER A 42 -4.79 2.77 -12.55
C SER A 42 -3.68 3.27 -11.63
N TYR A 43 -2.97 4.32 -12.01
CA TYR A 43 -1.78 4.79 -11.32
C TYR A 43 -1.70 6.32 -11.27
N PHE A 44 -1.21 6.80 -10.14
CA PHE A 44 -0.69 8.14 -9.94
C PHE A 44 0.80 8.01 -9.62
N ILE A 45 1.68 8.68 -10.36
CA ILE A 45 3.13 8.56 -10.15
C ILE A 45 3.70 9.94 -9.86
N ILE A 46 4.37 10.07 -8.71
CA ILE A 46 5.12 11.27 -8.35
C ILE A 46 6.60 10.98 -8.51
N SER A 47 7.26 11.72 -9.38
CA SER A 47 8.71 11.69 -9.57
C SER A 47 9.34 12.83 -8.77
N VAL A 48 10.06 12.46 -7.70
CA VAL A 48 10.78 13.39 -6.82
C VAL A 48 12.23 13.50 -7.30
N ARG A 49 12.71 14.71 -7.59
CA ARG A 49 14.11 14.93 -7.97
C ARG A 49 15.03 14.90 -6.76
N THR A 50 15.94 13.93 -6.72
CA THR A 50 16.98 13.78 -5.69
C THR A 50 18.36 13.85 -6.35
N GLY A 51 18.96 15.04 -6.32
CA GLY A 51 20.21 15.32 -7.04
C GLY A 51 20.07 15.05 -8.54
N ARG A 52 20.79 14.05 -9.06
CA ARG A 52 20.80 13.67 -10.49
C ARG A 52 19.77 12.59 -10.86
N LYS A 53 19.06 12.01 -9.90
CA LYS A 53 18.09 10.92 -10.15
C LYS A 53 16.67 11.39 -9.84
N LEU A 54 15.70 10.66 -10.40
CA LEU A 54 14.28 10.81 -10.08
C LEU A 54 13.83 9.55 -9.33
N LEU A 55 13.37 9.72 -8.09
CA LEU A 55 12.66 8.67 -7.37
C LEU A 55 11.20 8.67 -7.79
N LYS A 56 10.70 7.58 -8.36
CA LYS A 56 9.30 7.44 -8.78
C LYS A 56 8.49 6.76 -7.69
N LEU A 57 7.70 7.52 -6.94
CA LEU A 57 6.70 7.01 -6.01
C LEU A 57 5.46 6.62 -6.80
N ARG A 58 5.10 5.33 -6.78
CA ARG A 58 3.98 4.79 -7.57
C ARG A 58 2.81 4.47 -6.65
N PHE A 59 1.69 5.11 -6.92
CA PHE A 59 0.45 4.92 -6.20
C PHE A 59 -0.55 4.21 -7.11
N GLN A 60 -0.96 3.01 -6.74
CA GLN A 60 -2.10 2.33 -7.35
C GLN A 60 -3.38 3.08 -6.96
N ARG A 61 -4.23 3.36 -7.94
CA ARG A 61 -5.50 4.05 -7.75
C ARG A 61 -6.63 3.02 -7.70
N PHE A 62 -7.51 3.20 -6.74
CA PHE A 62 -8.73 2.41 -6.66
C PHE A 62 -9.84 3.19 -5.98
N GLN A 63 -10.93 3.50 -6.70
CA GLN A 63 -12.11 4.20 -6.18
C GLN A 63 -11.82 5.44 -5.32
N GLY A 64 -10.89 6.30 -5.77
CA GLY A 64 -10.53 7.53 -5.05
C GLY A 64 -9.56 7.35 -3.88
N ARG A 65 -9.11 6.12 -3.63
CA ARG A 65 -8.02 5.77 -2.71
C ARG A 65 -6.74 5.45 -3.48
N TYR A 66 -5.64 5.51 -2.76
CA TYR A 66 -4.30 5.33 -3.29
C TYR A 66 -3.54 4.33 -2.41
N LYS A 67 -2.80 3.41 -3.04
CA LYS A 67 -1.94 2.46 -2.33
C LYS A 67 -0.52 2.56 -2.89
N MET A 68 0.45 2.83 -2.04
CA MET A 68 1.86 2.73 -2.42
C MET A 68 2.38 1.37 -2.00
N VAL A 69 2.75 0.56 -2.99
CA VAL A 69 3.29 -0.79 -2.78
C VAL A 69 4.61 -0.95 -3.52
N GLY A 70 5.56 -1.64 -2.89
CA GLY A 70 6.75 -2.15 -3.57
C GLY A 70 8.04 -1.87 -2.83
N ASN A 71 9.14 -1.85 -3.59
CA ASN A 71 10.48 -1.66 -3.07
C ASN A 71 11.04 -0.33 -3.53
N TYR A 72 11.64 0.43 -2.61
CA TYR A 72 12.19 1.75 -2.87
C TYR A 72 13.59 1.85 -2.30
N VAL A 73 14.53 2.41 -3.07
CA VAL A 73 15.89 2.68 -2.63
C VAL A 73 16.09 4.19 -2.59
N VAL A 74 16.45 4.71 -1.42
CA VAL A 74 16.52 6.15 -1.17
C VAL A 74 17.89 6.48 -0.63
N LYS A 75 18.57 7.41 -1.32
CA LYS A 75 19.91 7.90 -0.95
C LYS A 75 19.90 9.30 -0.35
N ASP A 76 18.75 9.99 -0.44
CA ASP A 76 18.54 11.29 0.17
C ASP A 76 18.03 11.08 1.60
N GLU A 77 18.80 11.56 2.58
CA GLU A 77 18.51 11.37 4.00
C GLU A 77 17.21 12.05 4.43
N ARG A 78 16.92 13.25 3.92
CA ARG A 78 15.67 13.96 4.25
C ARG A 78 14.47 13.24 3.68
N LEU A 79 14.58 12.70 2.48
CA LEU A 79 13.51 11.92 1.86
C LEU A 79 13.30 10.57 2.55
N ALA A 80 14.37 9.92 3.01
CA ALA A 80 14.28 8.69 3.78
C ALA A 80 13.52 8.92 5.11
N LEU A 81 13.91 9.93 5.88
CA LEU A 81 13.20 10.31 7.10
C LEU A 81 11.74 10.67 6.84
N TRP A 82 11.46 11.33 5.72
CA TRP A 82 10.09 11.66 5.34
C TRP A 82 9.24 10.42 5.00
N ILE A 83 9.80 9.41 4.30
CA ILE A 83 9.09 8.14 4.04
C ILE A 83 8.83 7.38 5.36
N GLU A 84 9.75 7.42 6.31
CA GLU A 84 9.55 6.79 7.61
C GLU A 84 8.41 7.44 8.39
N LYS A 85 8.37 8.77 8.41
CA LYS A 85 7.24 9.51 8.97
C LYS A 85 5.93 9.09 8.30
N LEU A 86 5.93 8.93 6.98
CA LEU A 86 4.78 8.48 6.21
C LEU A 86 4.31 7.07 6.64
N ILE A 87 5.24 6.13 6.81
CA ILE A 87 4.93 4.77 7.29
C ILE A 87 4.29 4.84 8.68
N ASN A 88 4.85 5.65 9.58
CA ASN A 88 4.38 5.76 10.96
C ASN A 88 2.98 6.40 11.03
N ASP A 89 2.80 7.57 10.40
CA ASP A 89 1.55 8.34 10.44
C ASP A 89 0.39 7.59 9.78
N SER A 90 0.69 6.79 8.75
CA SER A 90 -0.31 6.04 7.98
C SER A 90 -0.56 4.63 8.53
N ARG A 91 0.08 4.26 9.65
CA ARG A 91 0.12 2.89 10.18
C ARG A 91 0.48 1.85 9.12
N GLY A 92 1.46 2.18 8.28
CA GLY A 92 1.93 1.34 7.19
C GLY A 92 2.82 0.17 7.64
N HIS A 93 3.22 -0.63 6.66
CA HIS A 93 4.08 -1.80 6.85
C HIS A 93 5.31 -1.70 5.95
N ALA A 94 6.47 -2.10 6.46
CA ALA A 94 7.70 -2.11 5.67
C ALA A 94 8.77 -2.97 6.35
N VAL A 95 9.72 -3.45 5.53
CA VAL A 95 11.05 -3.87 6.01
C VAL A 95 12.05 -2.81 5.57
N VAL A 96 12.65 -2.10 6.51
CA VAL A 96 13.59 -1.01 6.24
C VAL A 96 15.01 -1.52 6.47
N LYS A 97 15.86 -1.46 5.44
CA LYS A 97 17.28 -1.83 5.53
C LYS A 97 18.12 -0.57 5.42
N ARG A 98 18.99 -0.35 6.40
CA ARG A 98 19.94 0.77 6.43
C ARG A 98 21.35 0.21 6.27
N PHE A 99 22.03 0.66 5.23
CA PHE A 99 23.39 0.22 4.94
C PHE A 99 24.38 1.21 5.56
N ARG A 100 25.31 0.68 6.35
CA ARG A 100 26.40 1.44 6.97
C ARG A 100 27.70 0.67 6.80
N ASP A 101 28.58 1.09 5.89
CA ASP A 101 29.89 0.49 5.61
C ASP A 101 29.91 -1.06 5.56
N ARG A 102 30.09 -1.74 6.70
CA ARG A 102 30.15 -3.22 6.83
C ARG A 102 28.96 -3.84 7.55
N GLN A 103 27.96 -3.04 7.91
CA GLN A 103 26.82 -3.42 8.72
C GLN A 103 25.52 -3.06 8.01
N VAL A 104 24.50 -3.90 8.18
CA VAL A 104 23.13 -3.61 7.75
C VAL A 104 22.20 -3.70 8.95
N LEU A 105 21.48 -2.62 9.21
CA LEU A 105 20.39 -2.62 10.19
C LEU A 105 19.07 -2.89 9.45
N ILE A 106 18.30 -3.85 9.93
CA ILE A 106 17.03 -4.27 9.36
C ILE A 106 15.93 -4.06 10.40
N GLU A 107 15.01 -3.15 10.10
CA GLU A 107 13.82 -2.82 10.90
C GLU A 107 12.59 -3.42 10.23
N ASN A 108 11.87 -4.29 10.93
CA ASN A 108 10.53 -4.71 10.51
C ASN A 108 9.51 -3.79 11.18
N ILE A 109 8.75 -3.06 10.36
CA ILE A 109 7.73 -2.12 10.79
C ILE A 109 6.35 -2.70 10.47
N MET A 110 5.47 -2.73 11.46
CA MET A 110 4.08 -3.11 11.32
C MET A 110 3.18 -2.08 12.00
N PHE A 111 2.12 -1.65 11.33
CA PHE A 111 1.19 -0.65 11.84
C PHE A 111 1.87 0.67 12.24
N GLY A 112 2.94 1.04 11.54
CA GLY A 112 3.73 2.23 11.85
C GLY A 112 4.67 2.08 13.06
N GLU A 113 4.82 0.88 13.62
CA GLU A 113 5.71 0.61 14.76
C GLU A 113 6.80 -0.41 14.42
N ILE A 114 8.02 -0.19 14.91
CA ILE A 114 9.12 -1.16 14.79
C ILE A 114 8.80 -2.35 15.70
N ILE A 115 8.61 -3.53 15.10
CA ILE A 115 8.37 -4.77 15.83
C ILE A 115 9.63 -5.61 15.99
N ARG A 116 10.65 -5.41 15.14
CA ARG A 116 11.91 -6.15 15.17
C ARG A 116 13.04 -5.31 14.60
N LEU A 117 14.21 -5.37 15.24
CA LEU A 117 15.46 -4.78 14.77
C LEU A 117 16.56 -5.85 14.77
N VAL A 118 17.20 -6.03 13.63
CA VAL A 118 18.30 -6.98 13.43
C VAL A 118 19.50 -6.24 12.87
N GLU A 119 20.66 -6.45 13.45
CA GLU A 119 21.96 -6.03 12.92
C GLU A 119 22.63 -7.20 12.23
N VAL A 120 23.09 -6.96 11.00
CA VAL A 120 23.82 -7.93 10.18
C VAL A 120 25.22 -7.40 9.96
N SER A 121 26.24 -8.17 10.37
CA SER A 121 27.66 -7.84 10.18
C SER A 121 28.36 -9.06 9.56
N GLY A 122 28.58 -9.04 8.24
CA GLY A 122 29.13 -10.20 7.53
C GLY A 122 28.18 -11.40 7.59
N VAL A 123 28.61 -12.49 8.24
CA VAL A 123 27.79 -13.70 8.47
C VAL A 123 27.01 -13.67 9.80
N GLU A 124 27.32 -12.71 10.67
CA GLU A 124 26.69 -12.63 11.99
C GLU A 124 25.35 -11.88 11.92
N HIS A 125 24.34 -12.46 12.56
CA HIS A 125 23.01 -11.87 12.71
C HIS A 125 22.72 -11.68 14.20
N ARG A 126 22.59 -10.42 14.64
CA ARG A 126 22.27 -10.07 16.01
C ARG A 126 20.87 -9.43 16.08
N ILE A 127 19.94 -10.07 16.80
CA ILE A 127 18.65 -9.45 17.11
C ILE A 127 18.88 -8.42 18.22
N ILE A 128 18.72 -7.13 17.89
CA ILE A 128 18.87 -6.03 18.87
C ILE A 128 17.57 -5.86 19.64
N TYR A 129 16.44 -5.91 18.94
CA TYR A 129 15.12 -5.70 19.53
C TYR A 129 14.11 -6.63 18.88
N GLN A 130 13.23 -7.18 19.71
CA GLN A 130 12.06 -7.89 19.26
C GLN A 130 10.93 -7.58 20.22
N LYS A 131 9.92 -6.86 19.72
CA LYS A 131 8.69 -6.64 20.48
C LYS A 131 8.04 -8.00 20.67
N ARG A 132 7.95 -8.48 21.91
CA ARG A 132 7.10 -9.63 22.21
C ARG A 132 5.67 -9.19 21.88
N PRO A 133 4.97 -9.88 20.98
CA PRO A 133 3.73 -9.37 20.47
C PRO A 133 2.68 -9.43 21.58
N GLN A 134 2.36 -8.28 22.17
CA GLN A 134 1.03 -8.05 22.72
C GLN A 134 0.16 -7.70 21.52
N ILE A 135 -0.26 -8.72 20.76
CA ILE A 135 -1.18 -8.51 19.65
C ILE A 135 -2.47 -8.02 20.26
N THR A 136 -2.83 -6.75 20.02
CA THR A 136 -4.13 -6.27 20.46
C THR A 136 -5.21 -6.89 19.57
N LEU A 137 -6.43 -7.02 20.09
CA LEU A 137 -7.54 -7.55 19.32
C LEU A 137 -7.77 -6.72 18.04
N GLU A 138 -7.52 -5.40 18.11
CA GLU A 138 -7.64 -4.47 16.99
C GLU A 138 -6.63 -4.76 15.87
N ASP A 139 -5.38 -5.05 16.21
CA ASP A 139 -4.33 -5.38 15.23
C ASP A 139 -4.63 -6.71 14.52
N MET A 140 -5.10 -7.71 15.27
CA MET A 140 -5.59 -8.97 14.70
C MET A 140 -6.78 -8.73 13.78
N VAL A 141 -7.74 -7.92 14.21
CA VAL A 141 -8.92 -7.60 13.42
C VAL A 141 -8.56 -6.83 12.16
N GLN A 142 -7.60 -5.91 12.18
CA GLN A 142 -7.16 -5.19 10.97
C GLN A 142 -6.40 -6.07 9.99
N ALA A 143 -5.48 -6.91 10.47
CA ALA A 143 -4.76 -7.87 9.63
C ALA A 143 -5.70 -8.93 9.04
N PHE A 144 -6.63 -9.44 9.85
CA PHE A 144 -7.61 -10.44 9.43
C PHE A 144 -8.68 -9.86 8.51
N LYS A 145 -9.18 -8.64 8.79
CA LYS A 145 -10.07 -7.90 7.89
C LYS A 145 -9.39 -7.66 6.56
N SER A 146 -8.12 -7.29 6.53
CA SER A 146 -7.39 -7.06 5.27
C SER A 146 -7.31 -8.32 4.41
N LYS A 147 -6.88 -9.45 4.99
CA LYS A 147 -6.76 -10.71 4.23
C LYS A 147 -8.12 -11.31 3.85
N ARG A 148 -9.12 -11.20 4.72
CA ARG A 148 -10.49 -11.69 4.45
C ARG A 148 -11.22 -10.81 3.44
N ALA A 149 -11.03 -9.48 3.50
CA ALA A 149 -11.58 -8.56 2.51
C ALA A 149 -10.97 -8.82 1.14
N GLU A 150 -9.67 -9.10 1.05
CA GLU A 150 -9.00 -9.43 -0.21
C GLU A 150 -9.48 -10.76 -0.81
N ILE A 151 -9.64 -11.81 0.02
CA ILE A 151 -10.22 -13.09 -0.43
C ILE A 151 -11.69 -12.91 -0.83
N ARG A 152 -12.50 -12.21 -0.01
CA ARG A 152 -13.91 -11.97 -0.32
C ARG A 152 -14.06 -11.11 -1.57
N ALA A 153 -13.19 -10.13 -1.77
CA ALA A 153 -13.17 -9.31 -2.97
C ALA A 153 -12.89 -10.16 -4.22
N GLY A 154 -11.95 -11.11 -4.14
CA GLY A 154 -11.71 -12.07 -5.21
C GLY A 154 -12.94 -12.92 -5.55
N VAL A 155 -13.60 -13.47 -4.52
CA VAL A 155 -14.80 -14.30 -4.69
C VAL A 155 -15.99 -13.48 -5.22
N LEU A 156 -16.22 -12.29 -4.67
CA LEU A 156 -17.32 -11.41 -5.06
C LEU A 156 -17.21 -10.97 -6.53
N ARG A 157 -16.00 -10.77 -7.05
CA ARG A 157 -15.80 -10.53 -8.49
C ARG A 157 -16.28 -11.70 -9.35
N LEU A 158 -15.95 -12.93 -8.96
CA LEU A 158 -16.40 -14.12 -9.66
C LEU A 158 -17.92 -14.30 -9.58
N GLU A 159 -18.53 -13.98 -8.42
CA GLU A 159 -19.98 -14.00 -8.24
C GLU A 159 -20.67 -12.97 -9.15
N VAL A 160 -20.12 -11.76 -9.27
CA VAL A 160 -20.64 -10.72 -10.17
C VAL A 160 -20.49 -11.12 -11.64
N ASP A 161 -19.33 -11.64 -12.05
CA ASP A 161 -19.11 -12.09 -13.42
C ASP A 161 -20.10 -13.22 -13.80
N TYR A 162 -20.36 -14.14 -12.86
CA TYR A 162 -21.35 -15.20 -13.03
C TYR A 162 -22.77 -14.64 -13.18
N GLU A 163 -23.20 -13.76 -12.27
CA GLU A 163 -24.57 -13.23 -12.30
C GLU A 163 -24.81 -12.32 -13.52
N LEU A 164 -23.78 -11.62 -14.01
CA LEU A 164 -23.84 -10.89 -15.27
C LEU A 164 -24.02 -11.82 -16.48
N ALA A 165 -23.38 -12.99 -16.47
CA ALA A 165 -23.59 -14.00 -17.52
C ALA A 165 -25.02 -14.56 -17.50
N VAL A 166 -25.57 -14.85 -16.31
CA VAL A 166 -26.96 -15.28 -16.13
C VAL A 166 -27.93 -14.20 -16.63
N LEU A 167 -27.70 -12.93 -16.26
CA LEU A 167 -28.50 -11.81 -16.74
C LEU A 167 -28.46 -11.69 -18.27
N HIS A 168 -27.27 -11.86 -18.87
CA HIS A 168 -27.10 -11.82 -20.32
C HIS A 168 -27.93 -12.90 -21.02
N GLU A 169 -27.89 -14.14 -20.54
CA GLU A 169 -28.69 -15.24 -21.09
C GLU A 169 -30.20 -15.02 -20.92
N ALA A 170 -30.63 -14.54 -19.74
CA ALA A 170 -32.03 -14.25 -19.48
C ALA A 170 -32.57 -13.16 -20.43
N LEU A 171 -31.78 -12.10 -20.67
CA LEU A 171 -32.11 -11.05 -21.62
C LEU A 171 -32.17 -11.56 -23.06
N GLN A 172 -31.23 -12.41 -23.48
CA GLN A 172 -31.23 -13.01 -24.82
C GLN A 172 -32.46 -13.90 -25.07
N GLN A 173 -32.90 -14.64 -24.05
CA GLN A 173 -34.01 -15.57 -24.14
C GLN A 173 -35.37 -14.91 -23.82
N GLY A 174 -35.40 -13.60 -23.55
CA GLY A 174 -36.62 -12.85 -23.24
C GLY A 174 -37.25 -13.22 -21.90
N ARG A 175 -36.49 -13.85 -20.98
CA ARG A 175 -36.95 -14.25 -19.64
C ARG A 175 -36.91 -13.04 -18.70
N THR A 176 -37.97 -12.23 -18.75
CA THR A 176 -38.03 -10.94 -18.04
C THR A 176 -38.01 -11.08 -16.53
N GLU A 177 -38.63 -12.12 -15.96
CA GLU A 177 -38.63 -12.34 -14.51
C GLU A 177 -37.24 -12.71 -14.00
N ASP A 178 -36.55 -13.64 -14.69
CA ASP A 178 -35.17 -14.04 -14.35
C ASP A 178 -34.20 -12.85 -14.46
N ALA A 179 -34.39 -11.99 -15.47
CA ALA A 179 -33.58 -10.80 -15.66
C ALA A 179 -33.74 -9.79 -14.51
N GLU A 180 -34.95 -9.59 -13.98
CA GLU A 180 -35.14 -8.70 -12.84
C GLU A 180 -34.56 -9.28 -11.54
N LEU A 181 -34.71 -10.59 -11.30
CA LEU A 181 -34.10 -11.26 -10.16
C LEU A 181 -32.56 -11.14 -10.19
N SER A 182 -31.93 -11.29 -11.35
CA SER A 182 -30.49 -11.10 -11.49
C SER A 182 -30.07 -9.66 -11.24
N LYS A 183 -30.86 -8.66 -11.66
CA LYS A 183 -30.55 -7.24 -11.37
C LYS A 183 -30.63 -6.92 -9.89
N GLU A 184 -31.59 -7.48 -9.15
CA GLU A 184 -31.68 -7.29 -7.69
C GLU A 184 -30.44 -7.87 -6.99
N LYS A 185 -30.03 -9.09 -7.34
CA LYS A 185 -28.80 -9.71 -6.80
C LYS A 185 -27.56 -8.86 -7.09
N LEU A 186 -27.45 -8.35 -8.32
CA LEU A 186 -26.34 -7.46 -8.70
C LEU A 186 -26.33 -6.15 -7.90
N GLN A 187 -27.48 -5.60 -7.50
CA GLN A 187 -27.53 -4.43 -6.60
C GLN A 187 -27.03 -4.76 -5.20
N THR A 188 -27.37 -5.94 -4.67
CA THR A 188 -26.84 -6.38 -3.37
C THR A 188 -25.32 -6.57 -3.44
N MET A 189 -24.83 -7.26 -4.47
CA MET A 189 -23.39 -7.47 -4.69
C MET A 189 -22.65 -6.15 -4.89
N ARG A 190 -23.23 -5.19 -5.62
CA ARG A 190 -22.67 -3.84 -5.77
C ARG A 190 -22.51 -3.13 -4.42
N THR A 191 -23.48 -3.26 -3.54
CA THR A 191 -23.40 -2.66 -2.19
C THR A 191 -22.27 -3.31 -1.38
N GLU A 192 -22.12 -4.64 -1.50
CA GLU A 192 -21.02 -5.36 -0.86
C GLU A 192 -19.65 -4.97 -1.46
N MET A 193 -19.55 -4.79 -2.78
CA MET A 193 -18.34 -4.29 -3.44
C MET A 193 -17.94 -2.92 -2.90
N LEU A 194 -18.88 -2.00 -2.74
CA LEU A 194 -18.62 -0.69 -2.14
C LEU A 194 -18.10 -0.78 -0.70
N LEU A 195 -18.63 -1.70 0.10
CA LEU A 195 -18.17 -1.95 1.49
C LEU A 195 -16.77 -2.56 1.54
N LEU A 196 -16.43 -3.38 0.56
CA LEU A 196 -15.10 -3.98 0.39
C LEU A 196 -14.13 -3.09 -0.38
N GLU A 197 -14.59 -1.92 -0.81
CA GLU A 197 -13.83 -0.95 -1.59
C GLU A 197 -13.29 -1.59 -2.88
N LEU A 198 -14.18 -2.29 -3.60
CA LEU A 198 -14.07 -2.91 -4.93
C LEU A 198 -14.86 -2.10 -5.97
#